data_AF-A0A1X0F7Z1-F1
#
_entry.id   AF-A0A1X0F7Z1-F1
#
_cell.length_a   1.000
_cell.length_b   1.000
_cell.length_c   1.000
_cell.angle_alpha   90.00
_cell.angle_beta   90.00
_cell.angle_gamma   90.00
#
_symmetry.space_group_name_H-M   'P 1'
#
loop_
_entity.id
_entity.type
_entity.pdbx_description
1 polymer ?
#
loop_
_entity_poly.entity_id
_entity_poly.type
_entity_poly.pdbx_seq_one_letter_code
_entity_poly.pdbx_strand_id
1 'polypeptide(L)'
;MEQSNRLQLKPYRAVSEHIDGAWWPRSTNLVDELPCLVASLSDRLGQVVMVGYRRNGWQQTPALAEIDGHTIELLGFTSNEPASVIVMAESGRHITLHVIRPDTDENAARRALDAVRTPAATQVSPAVRATVGRSVVDVADKLARHEGLDDERRTAQIRRWCEETAQRFIDAPVQTFVPILVEHIVRNRMMESPKQHYPPDGGLCITVPGSSAPYSISS
;
A
#
# COMPACT_ATOMS: atom_id res chain seq x y z
N MET A 1 -12.28 -0.08 -30.77
CA MET A 1 -11.96 -1.37 -30.12
C MET A 1 -12.31 -1.21 -28.67
N GLU A 2 -13.52 -1.60 -28.30
CA GLU A 2 -14.09 -1.38 -26.97
C GLU A 2 -13.43 -2.35 -25.99
N GLN A 3 -12.43 -1.89 -25.24
CA GLN A 3 -11.95 -2.63 -24.10
C GLN A 3 -13.12 -2.76 -23.13
N SER A 4 -13.73 -3.96 -23.10
CA SER A 4 -14.86 -4.29 -22.25
C SER A 4 -14.45 -3.97 -20.82
N ASN A 5 -14.94 -2.85 -20.31
CA ASN A 5 -14.41 -2.23 -19.10
C ASN A 5 -14.77 -3.10 -17.89
N ARG A 6 -13.84 -3.98 -17.49
CA ARG A 6 -13.97 -4.87 -16.32
C ARG A 6 -13.37 -4.25 -15.05
N LEU A 7 -12.97 -2.98 -15.10
CA LEU A 7 -12.36 -2.26 -13.98
C LEU A 7 -13.08 -0.93 -13.79
N GLN A 8 -13.90 -0.86 -12.74
CA GLN A 8 -14.57 0.38 -12.39
C GLN A 8 -13.88 1.03 -11.18
N LEU A 9 -13.23 2.16 -11.41
CA LEU A 9 -12.69 3.00 -10.35
C LEU A 9 -13.71 4.07 -9.95
N LYS A 10 -13.70 4.45 -8.68
CA LYS A 10 -14.41 5.63 -8.18
C LYS A 10 -13.71 6.90 -8.70
N PRO A 11 -14.48 7.92 -9.10
CA PRO A 11 -13.92 9.20 -9.56
C PRO A 11 -13.30 10.01 -8.41
N TYR A 12 -13.80 9.83 -7.17
CA TYR A 12 -13.32 10.53 -5.99
C TYR A 12 -13.17 9.55 -4.81
N ARG A 13 -11.99 9.55 -4.17
CA ARG A 13 -11.79 8.83 -2.91
C ARG A 13 -12.22 9.75 -1.77
N ALA A 14 -13.37 9.49 -1.16
CA ALA A 14 -13.66 10.05 0.15
C ALA A 14 -12.65 9.47 1.15
N VAL A 15 -12.11 10.28 2.06
CA VAL A 15 -11.07 9.87 3.03
C VAL A 15 -11.52 8.68 3.90
N SER A 16 -12.83 8.47 4.04
CA SER A 16 -13.47 7.38 4.78
C SER A 16 -13.70 6.11 3.95
N GLU A 17 -13.49 6.15 2.63
CA GLU A 17 -13.69 5.01 1.73
C GLU A 17 -12.34 4.46 1.25
N HIS A 18 -11.86 3.38 1.89
CA HIS A 18 -10.60 2.73 1.51
C HIS A 18 -10.73 1.70 0.37
N ILE A 19 -11.89 1.64 -0.29
CA ILE A 19 -12.10 0.86 -1.52
C ILE A 19 -12.25 1.83 -2.69
N ASP A 20 -11.27 1.81 -3.57
CA ASP A 20 -11.16 2.69 -4.75
C ASP A 20 -11.99 2.22 -5.93
N GLY A 21 -12.43 0.96 -5.96
CA GLY A 21 -13.14 0.42 -7.09
C GLY A 21 -13.53 -1.05 -7.01
N ALA A 22 -14.01 -1.58 -8.13
CA ALA A 22 -14.29 -2.98 -8.35
C ALA A 22 -13.61 -3.46 -9.63
N TRP A 23 -13.21 -4.72 -9.61
CA TRP A 23 -12.53 -5.39 -10.71
C TRP A 23 -13.15 -6.76 -10.93
N TRP A 24 -13.45 -7.07 -12.18
CA TRP A 24 -13.99 -8.33 -12.63
C TRP A 24 -12.94 -9.08 -13.48
N PRO A 25 -12.09 -9.93 -12.87
CA PRO A 25 -11.15 -10.75 -13.63
C PRO A 25 -11.85 -11.67 -14.63
N ARG A 26 -11.14 -12.09 -15.67
CA ARG A 26 -11.61 -13.11 -16.61
C ARG A 26 -11.37 -14.53 -16.08
N SER A 27 -10.30 -14.71 -15.30
CA SER A 27 -9.87 -16.00 -14.79
C SER A 27 -9.59 -15.98 -13.29
N THR A 28 -9.49 -17.16 -12.67
CA THR A 28 -9.03 -17.33 -11.28
C THR A 28 -7.51 -17.42 -11.15
N ASN A 29 -6.77 -17.23 -12.26
CA ASN A 29 -5.32 -17.16 -12.26
C ASN A 29 -4.87 -15.70 -12.13
N LEU A 30 -4.32 -15.33 -10.98
CA LEU A 30 -3.97 -13.93 -10.71
C LEU A 30 -2.87 -13.44 -11.66
N VAL A 31 -1.85 -14.26 -11.92
CA VAL A 31 -0.68 -13.86 -12.72
C VAL A 31 -1.05 -13.49 -14.15
N ASP A 32 -2.02 -14.19 -14.73
CA ASP A 32 -2.52 -13.92 -16.09
C ASP A 32 -3.32 -12.61 -16.18
N GLU A 33 -3.96 -12.24 -15.08
CA GLU A 33 -4.85 -11.09 -15.00
C GLU A 33 -4.12 -9.79 -14.61
N LEU A 34 -2.99 -9.90 -13.89
CA LEU A 34 -2.19 -8.78 -13.43
C LEU A 34 -1.68 -7.84 -14.53
N PRO A 35 -1.19 -8.30 -15.70
CA PRO A 35 -0.68 -7.39 -16.74
C PRO A 35 -1.74 -6.40 -17.20
N CYS A 36 -2.98 -6.87 -17.42
CA CYS A 36 -4.09 -6.01 -17.84
C CYS A 36 -4.51 -5.04 -16.72
N LEU A 37 -4.54 -5.52 -15.48
CA LEU A 37 -4.86 -4.69 -14.32
C LEU A 37 -3.80 -3.60 -14.08
N VAL A 38 -2.52 -3.97 -14.07
CA VAL A 38 -1.39 -3.07 -13.88
C VAL A 38 -1.39 -2.01 -14.97
N ALA A 39 -1.49 -2.40 -16.25
CA ALA A 39 -1.55 -1.43 -17.35
C ALA A 39 -2.69 -0.41 -17.20
N SER A 40 -3.85 -0.84 -16.69
CA SER A 40 -4.99 0.05 -16.44
C SER A 40 -4.79 0.97 -15.24
N LEU A 41 -3.94 0.58 -14.30
CA LEU A 41 -3.64 1.35 -13.09
C LEU A 41 -2.36 2.20 -13.21
N SER A 42 -1.46 1.89 -14.14
CA SER A 42 -0.15 2.57 -14.30
C SER A 42 -0.30 4.07 -14.47
N ASP A 43 -1.32 4.55 -15.19
CA ASP A 43 -1.60 5.99 -15.38
C ASP A 43 -1.90 6.70 -14.05
N ARG A 44 -2.62 6.03 -13.14
CA ARG A 44 -3.01 6.61 -11.85
C ARG A 44 -2.00 6.34 -10.75
N LEU A 45 -1.43 5.14 -10.68
CA LEU A 45 -0.62 4.65 -9.56
C LEU A 45 0.88 4.78 -9.82
N GLY A 46 1.31 4.72 -11.08
CA GLY A 46 2.70 4.59 -11.48
C GLY A 46 3.19 3.14 -11.44
N GLN A 47 4.49 2.95 -11.21
CA GLN A 47 5.13 1.64 -11.19
C GLN A 47 4.62 0.78 -10.03
N VAL A 48 3.96 -0.34 -10.36
CA VAL A 48 3.48 -1.31 -9.38
C VAL A 48 4.65 -2.18 -8.92
N VAL A 49 4.77 -2.35 -7.61
CA VAL A 49 5.83 -3.17 -6.98
C VAL A 49 5.27 -4.31 -6.16
N MET A 50 3.99 -4.23 -5.75
CA MET A 50 3.39 -5.22 -4.86
C MET A 50 1.88 -5.32 -5.07
N VAL A 51 1.36 -6.54 -5.01
CA VAL A 51 -0.07 -6.84 -5.03
C VAL A 51 -0.42 -7.78 -3.87
N GLY A 52 -1.24 -7.27 -2.96
CA GLY A 52 -1.90 -8.08 -1.94
C GLY A 52 -3.23 -8.61 -2.46
N TYR A 53 -3.52 -9.89 -2.28
CA TYR A 53 -4.79 -10.50 -2.67
C TYR A 53 -5.32 -11.42 -1.59
N ARG A 54 -6.65 -11.57 -1.52
CA ARG A 54 -7.27 -12.59 -0.67
C ARG A 54 -7.27 -13.92 -1.40
N ARG A 55 -6.82 -15.01 -0.77
CA ARG A 55 -6.72 -16.36 -1.40
C ARG A 55 -8.07 -17.00 -1.74
N ASN A 56 -9.19 -16.41 -1.32
CA ASN A 56 -10.54 -16.95 -1.52
C ASN A 56 -10.94 -16.95 -3.00
N GLY A 57 -10.66 -18.04 -3.71
CA GLY A 57 -11.07 -18.25 -5.10
C GLY A 57 -9.99 -17.97 -6.15
N TRP A 58 -8.75 -17.66 -5.73
CA TRP A 58 -7.60 -17.57 -6.62
C TRP A 58 -6.82 -18.89 -6.61
N GLN A 59 -6.22 -19.23 -7.75
CA GLN A 59 -5.31 -20.36 -7.84
C GLN A 59 -4.00 -20.08 -7.07
N GLN A 60 -3.24 -21.13 -6.81
CA GLN A 60 -1.93 -21.00 -6.18
C GLN A 60 -1.06 -20.07 -7.03
N THR A 61 -0.61 -18.99 -6.41
CA THR A 61 0.12 -17.92 -7.08
C THR A 61 1.53 -17.87 -6.48
N PRO A 62 2.60 -17.68 -7.29
CA PRO A 62 3.95 -17.53 -6.79
C PRO A 62 4.08 -16.28 -5.89
N ALA A 63 5.11 -16.23 -5.05
CA ALA A 63 5.36 -15.07 -4.19
C ALA A 63 5.90 -13.84 -4.96
N LEU A 64 6.51 -14.08 -6.13
CA LEU A 64 7.04 -13.05 -7.03
C LEU A 64 6.57 -13.39 -8.44
N ALA A 65 6.16 -12.37 -9.20
CA ALA A 65 5.83 -12.50 -10.62
C ALA A 65 6.46 -11.38 -11.42
N GLU A 66 7.01 -11.70 -12.59
CA GLU A 66 7.46 -10.68 -13.55
C GLU A 66 6.28 -10.23 -14.41
N ILE A 67 5.92 -8.95 -14.31
CA ILE A 67 4.84 -8.32 -15.04
C ILE A 67 5.40 -7.06 -15.71
N ASP A 68 5.28 -6.99 -17.04
CA ASP A 68 5.78 -5.85 -17.83
C ASP A 68 7.28 -5.54 -17.58
N GLY A 69 8.09 -6.58 -17.38
CA GLY A 69 9.53 -6.44 -17.08
C GLY A 69 9.85 -5.99 -15.65
N HIS A 70 8.85 -5.93 -14.77
CA HIS A 70 9.02 -5.56 -13.37
C HIS A 70 8.66 -6.72 -12.46
N THR A 71 9.48 -6.94 -11.43
CA THR A 71 9.17 -7.93 -10.39
C THR A 71 8.11 -7.34 -9.45
N ILE A 72 6.95 -7.99 -9.39
CA ILE A 72 5.85 -7.65 -8.49
C ILE A 72 5.77 -8.72 -7.40
N GLU A 73 5.75 -8.28 -6.14
CA GLU A 73 5.55 -9.16 -4.99
C GLU A 73 4.06 -9.48 -4.80
N LEU A 74 3.72 -10.77 -4.70
CA LEU A 74 2.35 -11.24 -4.59
C LEU A 74 2.09 -11.84 -3.21
N LEU A 75 1.22 -11.18 -2.44
CA LEU A 75 0.99 -11.47 -1.04
C LEU A 75 -0.44 -11.97 -0.85
N GLY A 76 -0.56 -13.29 -0.67
CA GLY A 76 -1.85 -13.96 -0.51
C GLY A 76 -2.27 -14.09 0.95
N PHE A 77 -3.44 -13.56 1.30
CA PHE A 77 -3.99 -13.59 2.66
C PHE A 77 -5.24 -14.45 2.79
N THR A 78 -5.41 -15.07 3.95
CA THR A 78 -6.62 -15.84 4.32
C THR A 78 -7.49 -15.01 5.27
N SER A 79 -8.68 -14.61 4.82
CA SER A 79 -9.66 -13.86 5.61
C SER A 79 -11.07 -14.24 5.22
N ASN A 80 -12.06 -14.13 6.12
CA ASN A 80 -13.48 -14.39 5.80
C ASN A 80 -14.19 -13.19 5.14
N GLU A 81 -13.43 -12.13 4.86
CA GLU A 81 -13.91 -10.92 4.23
C GLU A 81 -14.10 -11.12 2.70
N PRO A 82 -14.92 -10.29 2.01
CA PRO A 82 -15.15 -10.39 0.57
C PRO A 82 -13.86 -10.40 -0.26
N ALA A 83 -13.85 -10.98 -1.46
CA ALA A 83 -12.64 -11.00 -2.28
C ALA A 83 -12.20 -9.57 -2.64
N SER A 84 -10.93 -9.24 -2.37
CA SER A 84 -10.35 -7.92 -2.62
C SER A 84 -8.88 -8.06 -3.01
N VAL A 85 -8.40 -7.12 -3.82
CA VAL A 85 -6.99 -6.93 -4.15
C VAL A 85 -6.55 -5.52 -3.79
N ILE A 86 -5.31 -5.38 -3.35
CA ILE A 86 -4.66 -4.10 -3.14
C ILE A 86 -3.41 -4.05 -4.02
N VAL A 87 -3.30 -3.01 -4.82
CA VAL A 87 -2.16 -2.76 -5.69
C VAL A 87 -1.38 -1.60 -5.11
N MET A 88 -0.07 -1.77 -4.91
CA MET A 88 0.81 -0.76 -4.34
C MET A 88 1.90 -0.38 -5.34
N ALA A 89 2.10 0.93 -5.50
CA ALA A 89 3.19 1.48 -6.28
C ALA A 89 4.39 1.81 -5.41
N GLU A 90 5.54 1.93 -6.06
CA GLU A 90 6.81 2.32 -5.43
C GLU A 90 6.68 3.62 -4.62
N SER A 91 5.89 4.59 -5.11
CA SER A 91 5.66 5.86 -4.41
C SER A 91 4.84 5.75 -3.10
N GLY A 92 4.49 4.54 -2.65
CA GLY A 92 3.65 4.28 -1.47
C GLY A 92 2.15 4.52 -1.69
N ARG A 93 1.75 4.91 -2.91
CA ARG A 93 0.35 5.02 -3.30
C ARG A 93 -0.23 3.61 -3.48
N HIS A 94 -1.47 3.42 -3.05
CA HIS A 94 -2.16 2.14 -3.19
C HIS A 94 -3.58 2.32 -3.72
N ILE A 95 -4.07 1.34 -4.46
CA ILE A 95 -5.46 1.22 -4.93
C ILE A 95 -6.02 -0.10 -4.43
N THR A 96 -7.16 -0.06 -3.74
CA THR A 96 -7.88 -1.26 -3.30
C THR A 96 -9.10 -1.49 -4.17
N LEU A 97 -9.25 -2.70 -4.69
CA LEU A 97 -10.35 -3.11 -5.54
C LEU A 97 -11.10 -4.30 -4.94
N HIS A 98 -12.42 -4.26 -5.00
CA HIS A 98 -13.27 -5.43 -4.77
C HIS A 98 -13.20 -6.36 -5.97
N VAL A 99 -13.05 -7.67 -5.75
CA VAL A 99 -12.97 -8.68 -6.81
C VAL A 99 -14.32 -9.34 -7.00
N ILE A 100 -14.88 -9.20 -8.20
CA ILE A 100 -16.08 -9.93 -8.64
C ILE A 100 -15.62 -11.28 -9.19
N ARG A 101 -16.25 -12.40 -8.79
CA ARG A 101 -15.84 -13.73 -9.25
C ARG A 101 -15.96 -13.83 -10.78
N PRO A 102 -15.01 -14.46 -11.49
CA PRO A 102 -15.04 -14.58 -12.96
C PRO A 102 -16.27 -15.35 -13.46
N ASP A 103 -16.75 -16.32 -12.66
CA ASP A 103 -17.96 -17.13 -12.92
C ASP A 103 -19.29 -16.39 -12.68
N THR A 104 -19.24 -15.14 -12.21
CA THR A 104 -20.45 -14.34 -11.99
C THR A 104 -21.13 -14.03 -13.32
N ASP A 105 -22.46 -14.20 -13.37
CA ASP A 105 -23.27 -13.79 -14.52
C ASP A 105 -22.95 -12.36 -14.96
N GLU A 106 -22.87 -12.12 -16.27
CA GLU A 106 -22.41 -10.86 -16.83
C GLU A 106 -23.26 -9.67 -16.39
N ASN A 107 -24.58 -9.83 -16.27
CA ASN A 107 -25.48 -8.76 -15.81
C ASN A 107 -25.28 -8.48 -14.32
N ALA A 108 -25.06 -9.53 -13.52
CA ALA A 108 -24.75 -9.38 -12.10
C ALA A 108 -23.37 -8.72 -11.89
N ALA A 109 -22.37 -9.10 -12.67
CA ALA A 109 -21.04 -8.51 -12.63
C ALA A 109 -21.06 -7.03 -13.03
N ARG A 110 -21.78 -6.66 -14.10
CA ARG A 110 -21.96 -5.25 -14.49
C ARG A 110 -22.67 -4.43 -13.41
N ARG A 111 -23.71 -4.98 -12.78
CA ARG A 111 -24.37 -4.32 -11.64
C ARG A 111 -23.44 -4.14 -10.45
N ALA A 112 -22.58 -5.12 -10.15
CA ALA A 112 -21.60 -4.99 -9.07
C ALA A 112 -20.51 -3.96 -9.39
N LEU A 113 -20.04 -3.88 -10.64
CA LEU A 113 -19.12 -2.83 -11.10
C LEU A 113 -19.76 -1.44 -10.96
N ASP A 114 -21.02 -1.28 -11.35
CA ASP A 114 -21.75 -0.01 -11.26
C ASP A 114 -22.07 0.38 -9.80
N ALA A 115 -22.42 -0.59 -8.96
CA ALA A 115 -22.70 -0.37 -7.54
C ALA A 115 -21.53 0.29 -6.80
N VAL A 116 -20.28 0.04 -7.23
CA VAL A 116 -19.09 0.68 -6.66
C VAL A 116 -19.06 2.20 -6.88
N ARG A 117 -19.82 2.74 -7.83
CA ARG A 117 -19.98 4.20 -7.99
C ARG A 117 -20.77 4.83 -6.84
N THR A 118 -21.45 4.01 -6.03
CA THR A 118 -22.27 4.44 -4.90
C THR A 118 -21.56 4.09 -3.59
N PRO A 119 -21.39 5.02 -2.63
CA PRO A 119 -20.69 4.73 -1.39
C PRO A 119 -21.50 3.74 -0.54
N ALA A 120 -20.95 2.54 -0.32
CA ALA A 120 -21.50 1.57 0.61
C ALA A 120 -20.66 1.57 1.89
N ALA A 121 -21.25 2.02 3.00
CA ALA A 121 -20.61 1.99 4.32
C ALA A 121 -20.48 0.54 4.80
N THR A 122 -19.32 -0.08 4.59
CA THR A 122 -18.96 -1.36 5.22
C THR A 122 -18.28 -1.07 6.55
N GLN A 123 -18.94 -1.41 7.66
CA GLN A 123 -18.38 -1.23 8.99
C GLN A 123 -17.45 -2.40 9.36
N VAL A 124 -16.27 -2.08 9.88
CA VAL A 124 -15.24 -3.05 10.26
C VAL A 124 -15.47 -3.58 11.67
N SER A 125 -15.36 -4.90 11.86
CA SER A 125 -15.57 -5.53 13.17
C SER A 125 -14.40 -5.27 14.14
N PRO A 126 -14.65 -5.03 15.44
CA PRO A 126 -13.61 -4.70 16.43
C PRO A 126 -12.56 -5.81 16.65
N ALA A 127 -12.94 -7.08 16.47
CA ALA A 127 -12.01 -8.21 16.58
C ALA A 127 -10.93 -8.21 15.48
N VAL A 128 -11.29 -7.77 14.26
CA VAL A 128 -10.35 -7.66 13.14
C VAL A 128 -9.36 -6.52 13.42
N ARG A 129 -9.82 -5.38 13.93
CA ARG A 129 -8.97 -4.24 14.35
C ARG A 129 -7.92 -4.65 15.38
N ALA A 130 -8.29 -5.47 16.37
CA ALA A 130 -7.38 -5.94 17.42
C ALA A 130 -6.28 -6.88 16.89
N THR A 131 -6.58 -7.72 15.89
CA THR A 131 -5.58 -8.60 15.26
C THR A 131 -4.60 -7.80 14.40
N VAL A 132 -5.10 -6.82 13.66
CA VAL A 132 -4.24 -5.90 12.89
C VAL A 132 -3.32 -5.09 13.79
N GLY A 133 -3.82 -4.56 14.91
CA GLY A 133 -3.00 -3.83 15.87
C GLY A 133 -1.79 -4.64 16.36
N ARG A 134 -1.97 -5.93 16.62
CA ARG A 134 -0.88 -6.84 17.01
C ARG A 134 0.13 -7.04 15.88
N SER A 135 -0.33 -7.24 14.64
CA SER A 135 0.56 -7.35 13.48
C SER A 135 1.32 -6.05 13.18
N VAL A 136 0.73 -4.88 13.42
CA VAL A 136 1.42 -3.59 13.26
C VAL A 136 2.56 -3.43 14.28
N VAL A 137 2.35 -3.85 15.53
CA VAL A 137 3.40 -3.83 16.55
C VAL A 137 4.55 -4.78 16.17
N ASP A 138 4.25 -5.96 15.63
CA ASP A 138 5.27 -6.89 15.12
C ASP A 138 6.06 -6.29 13.94
N VAL A 139 5.38 -5.63 13.00
CA VAL A 139 6.04 -4.89 11.90
C VAL A 139 6.94 -3.79 12.43
N ALA A 140 6.48 -3.01 13.42
CA ALA A 140 7.28 -1.95 14.02
C ALA A 140 8.54 -2.49 14.70
N ASP A 141 8.42 -3.62 15.40
CA ASP A 141 9.54 -4.29 16.06
C ASP A 141 10.52 -4.90 15.04
N LYS A 142 10.01 -5.53 13.98
CA LYS A 142 10.82 -6.06 12.86
C LYS A 142 11.62 -4.96 12.18
N LEU A 143 10.99 -3.82 11.87
CA LEU A 143 11.66 -2.67 11.24
C LEU A 143 12.70 -2.04 12.17
N ALA A 144 12.39 -1.92 13.46
CA ALA A 144 13.32 -1.41 14.47
C ALA A 144 14.56 -2.30 14.60
N ARG A 145 14.41 -3.63 14.58
CA ARG A 145 15.54 -4.56 14.67
C ARG A 145 16.49 -4.48 13.48
N HIS A 146 15.96 -4.23 12.28
CA HIS A 146 16.78 -4.23 11.05
C HIS A 146 17.49 -2.89 10.82
N GLU A 147 16.83 -1.76 11.12
CA GLU A 147 17.33 -0.41 10.78
C GLU A 147 17.79 0.42 11.99
N GLY A 148 17.47 -0.06 13.19
CA GLY A 148 17.68 0.64 14.46
C GLY A 148 19.14 0.92 14.78
N LEU A 149 20.09 0.07 14.34
CA LEU A 149 21.54 0.25 14.57
C LEU A 149 21.87 0.79 15.99
N ASP A 150 21.20 0.22 17.00
CA ASP A 150 21.26 0.57 18.44
C ASP A 150 20.84 2.02 18.83
N ASP A 151 20.21 2.77 17.93
CA ASP A 151 19.75 4.12 18.21
C ASP A 151 18.29 4.13 18.71
N GLU A 152 18.11 4.42 20.01
CA GLU A 152 16.79 4.47 20.65
C GLU A 152 15.88 5.54 20.05
N ARG A 153 16.43 6.67 19.58
CA ARG A 153 15.66 7.76 18.96
C ARG A 153 15.11 7.34 17.61
N ARG A 154 15.92 6.66 16.80
CA ARG A 154 15.50 6.08 15.52
C ARG A 154 14.47 4.98 15.73
N THR A 155 14.67 4.11 16.72
CA THR A 155 13.70 3.06 17.09
C THR A 155 12.35 3.64 17.50
N ALA A 156 12.32 4.67 18.35
CA ALA A 156 11.09 5.36 18.74
C ALA A 156 10.41 6.06 17.55
N GLN A 157 11.18 6.62 16.62
CA GLN A 157 10.67 7.26 15.41
C GLN A 157 10.02 6.25 14.45
N ILE A 158 10.64 5.08 14.25
CA ILE A 158 10.10 3.99 13.44
C ILE A 158 8.77 3.50 14.01
N ARG A 159 8.71 3.27 15.34
CA ARG A 159 7.48 2.85 16.02
C ARG A 159 6.35 3.88 15.86
N ARG A 160 6.66 5.18 16.02
CA ARG A 160 5.69 6.25 15.80
C ARG A 160 5.17 6.25 14.36
N TRP A 161 6.04 6.11 13.37
CA TRP A 161 5.62 6.07 11.96
C TRP A 161 4.74 4.86 11.63
N CYS A 162 5.01 3.70 12.24
CA CYS A 162 4.13 2.54 12.14
C CYS A 162 2.75 2.80 12.74
N GLU A 163 2.69 3.38 13.94
CA GLU A 163 1.43 3.70 14.62
C GLU A 163 0.62 4.75 13.85
N GLU A 164 1.24 5.86 13.43
CA GLU A 164 0.60 6.90 12.61
C GLU A 164 0.06 6.33 11.29
N THR A 165 0.79 5.41 10.67
CA THR A 165 0.36 4.78 9.42
C THR A 165 -0.78 3.81 9.67
N ALA A 166 -0.73 2.99 10.72
CA ALA A 166 -1.81 2.08 11.09
C ALA A 166 -3.11 2.82 11.45
N GLN A 167 -3.00 3.97 12.14
CA GLN A 167 -4.14 4.83 12.47
C GLN A 167 -4.87 5.32 11.21
N ARG A 168 -4.14 5.61 10.12
CA ARG A 168 -4.75 6.00 8.82
C ARG A 168 -5.60 4.89 8.18
N PHE A 169 -5.41 3.64 8.61
CA PHE A 169 -6.15 2.49 8.11
C PHE A 169 -7.05 1.82 9.16
N ILE A 170 -7.23 2.43 10.34
CA ILE A 170 -7.94 1.77 11.45
C ILE A 170 -9.42 1.54 11.17
N ASP A 171 -10.04 2.39 10.35
CA ASP A 171 -11.43 2.29 9.90
C ASP A 171 -11.54 1.67 8.50
N ALA A 172 -10.42 1.26 7.92
CA ALA A 172 -10.39 0.77 6.57
C ALA A 172 -10.99 -0.65 6.48
N PRO A 173 -11.88 -0.95 5.52
CA PRO A 173 -12.32 -2.32 5.21
C PRO A 173 -11.21 -3.21 4.60
N VAL A 174 -9.94 -2.79 4.69
CA VAL A 174 -8.74 -3.46 4.18
C VAL A 174 -7.80 -3.90 5.31
N GLN A 175 -8.36 -4.18 6.49
CA GLN A 175 -7.63 -4.56 7.70
C GLN A 175 -6.54 -5.61 7.46
N THR A 176 -6.86 -6.65 6.67
CA THR A 176 -5.93 -7.71 6.29
C THR A 176 -4.63 -7.20 5.67
N PHE A 177 -4.67 -6.07 4.94
CA PHE A 177 -3.53 -5.51 4.22
C PHE A 177 -2.75 -4.45 5.00
N VAL A 178 -3.30 -3.99 6.14
CA VAL A 178 -2.72 -2.89 6.93
C VAL A 178 -1.27 -3.15 7.38
N PRO A 179 -0.88 -4.34 7.87
CA PRO A 179 0.51 -4.58 8.28
C PRO A 179 1.50 -4.38 7.14
N ILE A 180 1.13 -4.80 5.92
CA ILE A 180 1.97 -4.68 4.73
C ILE A 180 2.04 -3.23 4.25
N LEU A 181 0.89 -2.54 4.23
CA LEU A 181 0.85 -1.11 3.94
C LEU A 181 1.73 -0.31 4.90
N VAL A 182 1.63 -0.61 6.20
CA VAL A 182 2.44 0.03 7.24
C VAL A 182 3.92 -0.25 7.00
N GLU A 183 4.29 -1.51 6.78
CA GLU A 183 5.69 -1.87 6.54
C GLU A 183 6.26 -1.13 5.33
N HIS A 184 5.54 -1.13 4.20
CA HIS A 184 6.01 -0.54 2.96
C HIS A 184 6.09 0.98 3.02
N ILE A 185 5.05 1.66 3.54
CA ILE A 185 5.04 3.12 3.69
C ILE A 185 6.15 3.58 4.63
N VAL A 186 6.36 2.85 5.73
CA VAL A 186 7.40 3.20 6.70
C VAL A 186 8.80 2.94 6.12
N ARG A 187 9.01 1.83 5.39
CA ARG A 187 10.28 1.60 4.67
C ARG A 187 10.55 2.67 3.61
N ASN A 188 9.55 3.07 2.82
CA ASN A 188 9.71 4.16 1.86
C ASN A 188 10.10 5.47 2.56
N ARG A 189 9.40 5.82 3.64
CA ARG A 189 9.70 7.01 4.45
C ARG A 189 11.12 6.96 5.05
N MET A 190 11.62 5.79 5.43
CA MET A 190 12.99 5.59 5.90
C MET A 190 14.02 5.81 4.78
N MET A 191 13.73 5.38 3.55
CA MET A 191 14.61 5.59 2.39
C MET A 191 14.67 7.07 1.99
N GLU A 192 13.53 7.76 2.06
CA GLU A 192 13.42 9.19 1.77
C GLU A 192 14.04 10.07 2.87
N SER A 193 14.08 9.57 4.11
CA SER A 193 14.67 10.27 5.25
C SER A 193 16.13 9.85 5.42
N PRO A 194 17.13 10.64 4.95
CA PRO A 194 18.52 10.27 5.15
C PRO A 194 18.78 10.05 6.63
N LYS A 195 19.49 8.97 6.97
CA LYS A 195 19.95 8.74 8.34
C LYS A 195 20.76 9.96 8.74
N GLN A 196 20.25 10.79 9.66
CA GLN A 196 21.04 11.88 10.22
C GLN A 196 22.24 11.23 10.92
N HIS A 197 23.36 11.18 10.21
CA HIS A 197 24.64 10.78 10.79
C HIS A 197 25.07 11.96 11.66
N TYR A 198 24.81 11.86 12.96
CA TYR A 198 25.42 12.79 13.90
C TYR A 198 26.88 12.37 14.04
N PRO A 199 27.86 13.21 13.68
CA PRO A 199 29.26 12.90 13.95
C PRO A 199 29.44 12.71 15.47
N PRO A 200 30.31 11.80 15.92
CA PRO A 200 30.53 11.51 17.34
C PRO A 200 31.08 12.71 18.13
N ASP A 201 31.48 13.77 17.42
CA ASP A 201 31.89 15.06 17.97
C ASP A 201 30.88 16.09 17.45
N GLY A 202 30.12 16.75 18.34
CA GLY A 202 28.90 17.50 18.03
C GLY A 202 29.04 18.77 17.18
N GLY A 203 29.83 18.73 16.11
CA GLY A 203 29.95 19.77 15.11
C GLY A 203 28.96 19.58 13.98
N LEU A 204 27.87 20.35 13.99
CA LEU A 204 27.01 20.51 12.83
C LEU A 204 27.74 21.37 11.78
N CYS A 205 28.43 20.74 10.82
CA CYS A 205 28.92 21.45 9.64
C CYS A 205 27.77 21.61 8.65
N ILE A 206 27.07 22.74 8.74
CA ILE A 206 26.17 23.20 7.67
C ILE A 206 27.06 23.77 6.56
N THR A 207 27.38 22.96 5.56
CA THR A 207 27.91 23.50 4.30
C THR A 207 26.75 24.08 3.52
N VAL A 208 26.62 25.41 3.54
CA VAL A 208 25.75 26.15 2.62
C VAL A 208 26.45 26.20 1.24
N PRO A 209 25.85 25.67 0.16
CA PRO A 209 26.39 25.86 -1.18
C PRO A 209 26.04 27.28 -1.66
N GLY A 210 27.07 28.09 -1.94
CA GLY A 210 26.92 29.32 -2.75
C GLY A 210 27.09 30.67 -2.05
N SER A 211 27.92 30.80 -1.02
CA SER A 211 28.33 32.12 -0.52
C SER A 211 29.82 32.37 -0.75
N SER A 212 30.13 32.98 -1.89
CA SER A 212 31.46 33.57 -2.13
C SER A 212 31.59 34.87 -1.36
N ALA A 213 32.65 34.92 -0.55
CA ALA A 213 33.27 36.08 0.09
C ALA A 213 32.64 36.62 1.40
N PRO A 214 33.45 36.78 2.46
CA PRO A 214 33.04 37.45 3.69
C PRO A 214 33.14 38.97 3.51
N TYR A 215 32.06 39.70 3.81
CA TYR A 215 32.15 41.13 4.11
C TYR A 215 32.17 41.30 5.63
N SER A 216 33.31 41.77 6.15
CA SER A 216 33.41 42.36 7.48
C SER A 216 32.71 43.71 7.49
N ILE A 217 31.77 43.93 8.41
CA ILE A 217 31.48 45.28 8.93
C ILE A 217 31.39 45.18 10.46
N SER A 218 32.32 45.86 11.11
CA SER A 218 32.23 46.30 12.50
C SER A 218 31.54 47.66 12.55
N SER A 219 30.55 47.82 13.43
CA SER A 219 30.43 48.88 14.44
C SER A 219 29.20 48.64 15.30
#